data_AF-A0A968LNE5-F1
#
_entry.id   AF-A0A968LNE5-F1
#
_cell.length_a   1.000
_cell.length_b   1.000
_cell.length_c   1.000
_cell.angle_alpha   90.00
_cell.angle_beta   90.00
_cell.angle_gamma   90.00
#
_symmetry.space_group_name_H-M   'P 1'
#
loop_
_entity.id
_entity.type
_entity.pdbx_description
1 polymer ?
#
loop_
_entity_poly.entity_id
_entity_poly.type
_entity_poly.pdbx_seq_one_letter_code
_entity_poly.pdbx_strand_id
1 'polypeptide(L)'
;MWCARLEAAGVRVTAALERGVERLSAQFDFTGAQIERATGEALGAVGARGGADKLSEGLWNASLALVRPQLEGLTQRIVPAERADWSRLILPEQDLNTLKRLVAHVRERQRVYETWGWHGDSSRGFGISALFGGPSGTGKTFSAEIIARELGVDLQRIELPSIVSKYIGESEKLLSKLFDAAEYGGCILLFDEADAIFGKRSEVKDSNDRYANLEVSYLLQRMESFRGLVILTTNQESNMDSAFLRRLRFVVHYPNPDAEARATLWRGIFPPDTPTQGLNFARLAQLEVAGGNIRNIALNAAFDASSQGEPVRMGHLHVAALEEVRKLKRLPRTGEFDGWAS
;
A
#
# COMPACT_ATOMS: atom_id res chain seq x y z
N MET A 1 -7.56 -29.01 1.91
CA MET A 1 -8.08 -29.03 0.52
C MET A 1 -6.94 -28.97 -0.50
N TRP A 2 -6.03 -27.99 -0.40
CA TRP A 2 -4.87 -27.87 -1.30
C TRP A 2 -4.01 -29.14 -1.43
N CYS A 3 -3.56 -29.75 -0.33
CA CYS A 3 -2.72 -30.96 -0.39
C CYS A 3 -3.36 -32.09 -1.20
N ALA A 4 -4.63 -32.42 -0.92
CA ALA A 4 -5.36 -33.48 -1.62
C ALA A 4 -5.49 -33.21 -3.14
N ARG A 5 -5.63 -31.95 -3.54
CA ARG A 5 -5.72 -31.56 -4.97
C ARG A 5 -4.35 -31.59 -5.66
N LEU A 6 -3.29 -31.21 -4.96
CA LEU A 6 -1.91 -31.34 -5.45
C LEU A 6 -1.56 -32.82 -5.67
N GLU A 7 -1.90 -33.69 -4.72
CA GLU A 7 -1.69 -35.14 -4.85
C GLU A 7 -2.51 -35.73 -6.00
N ALA A 8 -3.76 -35.31 -6.19
CA ALA A 8 -4.58 -35.71 -7.33
C ALA A 8 -3.98 -35.26 -8.69
N ALA A 9 -3.24 -34.15 -8.70
CA ALA A 9 -2.50 -33.66 -9.86
C ALA A 9 -1.11 -34.32 -10.03
N GLY A 10 -0.78 -35.35 -9.22
CA GLY A 10 0.49 -36.08 -9.28
C GLY A 10 1.66 -35.37 -8.60
N VAL A 11 1.40 -34.32 -7.82
CA VAL A 11 2.42 -33.60 -7.05
C VAL A 11 2.62 -34.28 -5.70
N ARG A 12 3.84 -34.74 -5.42
CA ARG A 12 4.19 -35.25 -4.10
C ARG A 12 4.34 -34.09 -3.11
N VAL A 13 3.44 -34.04 -2.12
CA VAL A 13 3.51 -33.05 -1.04
C VAL A 13 4.59 -33.48 -0.05
N THR A 14 5.68 -32.72 0.00
CA THR A 14 6.79 -32.92 0.96
C THR A 14 6.64 -31.92 2.10
N ALA A 15 7.30 -32.16 3.24
CA ALA A 15 7.32 -31.22 4.37
C ALA A 15 7.81 -29.79 3.99
N ALA A 16 8.64 -29.67 2.94
CA ALA A 16 9.03 -28.38 2.40
C ALA A 16 7.89 -27.67 1.66
N LEU A 17 7.08 -28.42 0.89
CA LEU A 17 5.93 -27.89 0.17
C LEU A 17 4.73 -27.62 1.10
N GLU A 18 4.57 -28.38 2.19
CA GLU A 18 3.48 -28.20 3.16
C GLU A 18 3.41 -26.77 3.70
N ARG A 19 4.55 -26.17 4.08
CA ARG A 19 4.59 -24.77 4.55
C ARG A 19 4.11 -23.78 3.48
N GLY A 20 4.44 -24.04 2.21
CA GLY A 20 3.97 -23.26 1.08
C GLY A 20 2.46 -23.38 0.88
N VAL A 21 1.93 -24.60 1.05
CA VAL A 21 0.51 -24.91 0.95
C VAL A 21 -0.30 -24.32 2.11
N GLU A 22 0.24 -24.34 3.33
CA GLU A 22 -0.35 -23.65 4.48
C GLU A 22 -0.49 -22.15 4.18
N ARG A 23 0.58 -21.52 3.66
CA ARG A 23 0.54 -20.11 3.25
C ARG A 23 -0.51 -19.84 2.16
N LEU A 24 -0.63 -20.72 1.16
CA LEU A 24 -1.65 -20.62 0.11
C LEU A 24 -3.06 -20.74 0.69
N SER A 25 -3.29 -21.71 1.57
CA SER A 25 -4.58 -21.92 2.23
C SER A 25 -4.96 -20.76 3.16
N ALA A 26 -3.96 -20.11 3.77
CA ALA A 26 -4.16 -18.92 4.60
C ALA A 26 -4.55 -17.69 3.76
N GLN A 27 -4.01 -17.60 2.54
CA GLN A 27 -4.13 -16.41 1.71
C GLN A 27 -5.29 -16.44 0.73
N PHE A 28 -5.58 -17.61 0.15
CA PHE A 28 -6.51 -17.76 -0.97
C PHE A 28 -7.70 -18.64 -0.58
N ASP A 29 -8.90 -18.08 -0.68
CA ASP A 29 -10.16 -18.81 -0.46
C ASP A 29 -10.66 -19.38 -1.79
N PHE A 30 -9.97 -20.41 -2.28
CA PHE A 30 -10.20 -21.00 -3.59
C PHE A 30 -11.08 -22.24 -3.54
N THR A 31 -11.96 -22.36 -4.53
CA THR A 31 -12.66 -23.60 -4.85
C THR A 31 -11.69 -24.66 -5.39
N GLY A 32 -12.11 -25.93 -5.36
CA GLY A 32 -11.31 -27.03 -5.91
C GLY A 32 -10.86 -26.81 -7.37
N ALA A 33 -11.74 -26.28 -8.22
CA ALA A 33 -11.43 -25.99 -9.62
C ALA A 33 -10.37 -24.88 -9.78
N GLN A 34 -10.41 -23.86 -8.92
CA GLN A 34 -9.39 -22.80 -8.90
C GLN A 34 -8.03 -23.33 -8.44
N ILE A 35 -8.00 -24.22 -7.43
CA ILE A 35 -6.78 -24.88 -6.98
C ILE A 35 -6.17 -25.73 -8.10
N GLU A 36 -6.98 -26.51 -8.81
CA GLU A 36 -6.53 -27.33 -9.95
C GLU A 36 -5.95 -26.48 -11.07
N ARG A 37 -6.62 -25.37 -11.42
CA ARG A 37 -6.12 -24.43 -12.43
C ARG A 37 -4.80 -23.78 -12.03
N ALA A 38 -4.70 -23.29 -10.80
CA ALA A 38 -3.46 -22.71 -10.27
C ALA A 38 -2.32 -23.74 -10.27
N THR A 39 -2.64 -24.99 -9.94
CA THR A 39 -1.68 -26.11 -9.95
C THR A 39 -1.19 -26.39 -11.37
N GLY A 40 -2.09 -26.46 -12.36
CA GLY A 40 -1.71 -26.67 -13.76
C GLY A 40 -0.79 -25.57 -14.30
N GLU A 41 -1.14 -24.30 -14.03
CA GLU A 41 -0.32 -23.14 -14.43
C GLU A 41 1.06 -23.15 -13.76
N ALA A 42 1.11 -23.43 -12.46
CA ALA A 42 2.36 -23.51 -11.70
C ALA A 42 3.29 -24.62 -12.20
N LEU A 43 2.75 -25.82 -12.46
CA LEU A 43 3.53 -26.95 -12.99
C LEU A 43 4.07 -26.66 -14.39
N GLY A 44 3.27 -26.00 -15.24
CA GLY A 44 3.70 -25.55 -16.56
C GLY A 44 4.86 -24.56 -16.51
N ALA A 45 4.85 -23.63 -15.54
CA ALA A 45 5.90 -22.62 -15.40
C ALA A 45 7.19 -23.15 -14.75
N VAL A 46 7.07 -24.02 -13.74
CA VAL A 46 8.20 -24.50 -12.93
C VAL A 46 8.95 -25.66 -13.61
N GLY A 47 8.25 -26.45 -14.44
CA GLY A 47 8.79 -27.61 -15.15
C GLY A 47 9.10 -28.81 -14.24
N ALA A 48 9.35 -29.98 -14.84
CA ALA A 48 9.46 -31.27 -14.14
C ALA A 48 10.64 -31.42 -13.14
N ARG A 49 11.57 -30.45 -13.11
CA ARG A 49 12.77 -30.47 -12.23
C ARG A 49 12.75 -29.38 -11.14
N GLY A 50 11.64 -28.67 -10.97
CA GLY A 50 11.54 -27.66 -9.92
C GLY A 50 11.47 -28.30 -8.53
N GLY A 51 12.30 -27.81 -7.61
CA GLY A 51 12.20 -28.16 -6.19
C GLY A 51 10.93 -27.61 -5.54
N ALA A 52 10.63 -28.06 -4.32
CA ALA A 52 9.44 -27.67 -3.57
C ALA A 52 9.26 -26.14 -3.44
N ASP A 53 10.35 -25.40 -3.24
CA ASP A 53 10.29 -23.94 -3.10
C ASP A 53 9.84 -23.24 -4.38
N LYS A 54 10.38 -23.65 -5.54
CA LYS A 54 9.97 -23.11 -6.84
C LYS A 54 8.51 -23.43 -7.15
N LEU A 55 8.07 -24.63 -6.79
CA LEU A 55 6.66 -25.00 -6.96
C LEU A 55 5.76 -24.19 -6.05
N SER A 56 6.14 -23.98 -4.79
CA SER A 56 5.39 -23.11 -3.87
C SER A 56 5.27 -21.67 -4.40
N GLU A 57 6.37 -21.12 -4.94
CA GLU A 57 6.37 -19.79 -5.55
C GLU A 57 5.51 -19.75 -6.83
N GLY A 58 5.63 -20.78 -7.68
CA GLY A 58 4.80 -20.92 -8.88
C GLY A 58 3.31 -20.99 -8.56
N LEU A 59 2.91 -21.78 -7.55
CA LEU A 59 1.52 -21.88 -7.08
C LEU A 59 1.01 -20.53 -6.57
N TRP A 60 1.85 -19.79 -5.85
CA TRP A 60 1.52 -18.46 -5.35
C TRP A 60 1.27 -17.48 -6.51
N ASN A 61 2.20 -17.43 -7.48
CA ASN A 61 2.09 -16.56 -8.64
C ASN A 61 0.90 -16.93 -9.55
N ALA A 62 0.63 -18.21 -9.75
CA ALA A 62 -0.55 -18.69 -10.47
C ALA A 62 -1.83 -18.29 -9.75
N SER A 63 -1.86 -18.40 -8.41
CA SER A 63 -3.01 -17.98 -7.61
C SER A 63 -3.30 -16.48 -7.75
N LEU A 64 -2.26 -15.63 -7.71
CA LEU A 64 -2.41 -14.19 -7.99
C LEU A 64 -2.94 -13.94 -9.41
N ALA A 65 -2.45 -14.68 -10.40
CA ALA A 65 -2.89 -14.54 -11.79
C ALA A 65 -4.38 -14.87 -11.99
N LEU A 66 -4.96 -15.76 -11.18
CA LEU A 66 -6.38 -16.09 -11.23
C LEU A 66 -7.30 -15.02 -10.63
N VAL A 67 -6.81 -14.24 -9.66
CA VAL A 67 -7.58 -13.18 -9.01
C VAL A 67 -7.58 -11.90 -9.86
N ARG A 68 -6.46 -11.56 -10.49
CA ARG A 68 -6.27 -10.31 -11.25
C ARG A 68 -7.42 -9.93 -12.19
N PRO A 69 -7.93 -10.82 -13.08
CA PRO A 69 -8.98 -10.46 -14.03
C PRO A 69 -10.29 -10.04 -13.37
N GLN A 70 -10.55 -10.47 -12.13
CA GLN A 70 -11.80 -10.16 -11.42
C GLN A 70 -11.83 -8.73 -10.89
N LEU A 71 -10.66 -8.10 -10.77
CA LEU A 71 -10.49 -6.73 -10.29
C LEU A 71 -10.24 -5.74 -11.44
N GLU A 72 -10.06 -6.23 -12.67
CA GLU A 72 -9.90 -5.39 -13.85
C GLU A 72 -11.13 -4.50 -14.07
N GLY A 73 -10.88 -3.21 -14.30
CA GLY A 73 -11.94 -2.20 -14.49
C GLY A 73 -12.61 -1.74 -13.19
N LEU A 74 -12.36 -2.39 -12.05
CA LEU A 74 -12.83 -1.96 -10.73
C LEU A 74 -11.77 -1.18 -9.94
N THR A 75 -10.50 -1.52 -10.14
CA THR A 75 -9.37 -0.95 -9.40
C THR A 75 -8.20 -0.61 -10.32
N GLN A 76 -7.26 0.18 -9.80
CA GLN A 76 -5.96 0.36 -10.43
C GLN A 76 -4.92 -0.47 -9.68
N ARG A 77 -4.34 -1.48 -10.35
CA ARG A 77 -3.22 -2.22 -9.78
C ARG A 77 -1.98 -1.34 -9.70
N ILE A 78 -1.42 -1.22 -8.50
CA ILE A 78 -0.08 -0.67 -8.26
C ILE A 78 0.89 -1.84 -8.27
N VAL A 79 1.89 -1.76 -9.16
CA VAL A 79 3.04 -2.66 -9.09
C VAL A 79 4.02 -2.04 -8.10
N PRO A 80 4.34 -2.70 -6.97
CA PRO A 80 5.30 -2.17 -6.01
C PRO A 80 6.62 -1.84 -6.71
N ALA A 81 7.18 -0.67 -6.45
CA ALA A 81 8.49 -0.31 -6.96
C ALA A 81 9.53 -1.37 -6.54
N GLU A 82 10.49 -1.71 -7.41
CA GLU A 82 11.57 -2.67 -7.10
C GLU A 82 12.33 -2.32 -5.81
N ARG A 83 12.35 -1.03 -5.51
CA ARG A 83 13.03 -0.38 -4.39
C ARG A 83 12.14 -0.11 -3.19
N ALA A 84 10.88 -0.57 -3.20
CA ALA A 84 9.98 -0.54 -2.06
C ALA A 84 10.50 -1.48 -0.97
N ASP A 85 11.32 -0.93 -0.07
CA ASP A 85 11.99 -1.64 1.00
C ASP A 85 11.91 -0.85 2.31
N TRP A 86 11.85 -1.55 3.45
CA TRP A 86 11.77 -0.97 4.78
C TRP A 86 12.91 0.03 5.08
N SER A 87 14.11 -0.21 4.55
CA SER A 87 15.27 0.69 4.73
C SER A 87 15.10 2.07 4.09
N ARG A 88 14.17 2.21 3.13
CA ARG A 88 13.86 3.47 2.47
C ARG A 88 12.67 4.21 3.07
N LEU A 89 11.92 3.57 3.96
CA LEU A 89 10.81 4.19 4.64
C LEU A 89 11.32 4.87 5.91
N ILE A 90 11.31 6.21 5.91
CA ILE A 90 11.75 7.01 7.04
C ILE A 90 10.51 7.51 7.79
N LEU A 91 10.29 6.93 8.96
CA LEU A 91 9.19 7.25 9.86
C LEU A 91 9.68 7.16 11.31
N PRO A 92 8.97 7.79 12.26
CA PRO A 92 9.20 7.55 13.68
C PRO A 92 9.16 6.05 14.00
N GLU A 93 9.99 5.62 14.95
CA GLU A 93 10.15 4.20 15.29
C GLU A 93 8.82 3.55 15.70
N GLN A 94 7.97 4.29 16.42
CA GLN A 94 6.64 3.83 16.83
C GLN A 94 5.75 3.49 15.64
N ASP A 95 5.73 4.34 14.60
CA ASP A 95 4.91 4.14 13.40
C ASP A 95 5.48 3.01 12.53
N LEU A 96 6.81 2.91 12.41
CA LEU A 96 7.47 1.76 11.77
C LEU A 96 7.12 0.43 12.45
N ASN A 97 7.17 0.40 13.78
CA ASN A 97 6.81 -0.79 14.55
C ASN A 97 5.33 -1.14 14.39
N THR A 98 4.46 -0.14 14.28
CA THR A 98 3.03 -0.34 13.99
C THR A 98 2.82 -0.98 12.61
N LEU A 99 3.54 -0.52 11.58
CA LEU A 99 3.49 -1.14 10.24
C LEU A 99 4.00 -2.59 10.25
N LYS A 100 5.10 -2.89 10.96
CA LYS A 100 5.60 -4.26 11.12
C LYS A 100 4.61 -5.16 11.85
N ARG A 101 3.95 -4.64 12.89
CA ARG A 101 2.87 -5.35 13.60
C ARG A 101 1.67 -5.62 12.71
N LEU A 102 1.29 -4.67 11.85
CA LEU A 102 0.25 -4.87 10.85
C LEU A 102 0.59 -6.05 9.93
N VAL A 103 1.80 -6.10 9.36
CA VAL A 103 2.25 -7.23 8.52
C VAL A 103 2.19 -8.55 9.29
N ALA A 104 2.70 -8.59 10.51
CA ALA A 104 2.66 -9.78 11.35
C ALA A 104 1.22 -10.24 11.60
N HIS A 105 0.32 -9.31 11.90
CA HIS A 105 -1.10 -9.61 12.11
C HIS A 105 -1.76 -10.19 10.86
N VAL A 106 -1.40 -9.70 9.66
CA VAL A 106 -1.90 -10.26 8.40
C VAL A 106 -1.39 -11.68 8.17
N ARG A 107 -0.11 -11.95 8.43
CA ARG A 107 0.48 -13.29 8.31
C ARG A 107 -0.13 -14.29 9.29
N GLU A 108 -0.39 -13.85 10.52
CA GLU A 108 -0.82 -14.72 11.61
C GLU A 108 -2.34 -14.85 11.74
N ARG A 109 -3.11 -14.14 10.92
CA ARG A 109 -4.58 -14.07 11.04
C ARG A 109 -5.25 -15.44 11.06
N GLN A 110 -4.84 -16.35 10.18
CA GLN A 110 -5.46 -17.66 10.09
C GLN A 110 -5.23 -18.47 11.37
N ARG A 111 -3.97 -18.50 11.85
CA ARG A 111 -3.62 -19.20 13.08
C ARG A 111 -4.39 -18.65 14.29
N VAL A 112 -4.45 -17.33 14.44
CA VAL A 112 -5.13 -16.70 15.57
C VAL A 112 -6.65 -16.91 15.52
N TYR A 113 -7.29 -16.67 14.37
CA TYR A 113 -8.74 -16.75 14.28
C TYR A 113 -9.25 -18.19 14.18
N GLU A 114 -8.64 -19.03 13.35
CA GLU A 114 -9.11 -20.40 13.09
C GLU A 114 -8.51 -21.41 14.06
N THR A 115 -7.18 -21.45 14.21
CA THR A 115 -6.51 -22.47 15.04
C THR A 115 -6.66 -22.19 16.54
N TRP A 116 -6.52 -20.94 16.97
CA TRP A 116 -6.66 -20.57 18.38
C TRP A 116 -8.11 -20.22 18.76
N GLY A 117 -9.04 -20.26 17.81
CA GLY A 117 -10.48 -20.08 18.07
C GLY A 117 -10.91 -18.65 18.40
N TRP A 118 -10.09 -17.63 18.09
CA TRP A 118 -10.48 -16.23 18.31
C TRP A 118 -11.57 -15.73 17.35
N HIS A 119 -12.05 -16.56 16.42
CA HIS A 119 -13.19 -16.24 15.58
C HIS A 119 -14.50 -16.06 16.38
N GLY A 120 -14.66 -16.77 17.51
CA GLY A 120 -15.89 -16.72 18.33
C GLY A 120 -17.21 -16.94 17.56
N ASP A 121 -18.33 -16.51 18.13
CA ASP A 121 -19.67 -16.56 17.49
C ASP A 121 -19.95 -15.38 16.53
N SER A 122 -18.99 -14.47 16.37
CA SER A 122 -19.17 -13.26 15.55
C SER A 122 -18.69 -13.48 14.12
N SER A 123 -19.58 -13.32 13.14
CA SER A 123 -19.22 -13.24 11.71
C SER A 123 -18.49 -11.94 11.32
N ARG A 124 -18.27 -11.03 12.27
CA ARG A 124 -17.63 -9.72 12.09
C ARG A 124 -16.24 -9.72 12.74
N GLY A 125 -15.22 -9.19 12.05
CA GLY A 125 -13.89 -8.93 12.62
C GLY A 125 -12.72 -9.69 12.03
N PHE A 126 -12.88 -10.29 10.84
CA PHE A 126 -11.78 -10.96 10.13
C PHE A 126 -10.89 -9.99 9.35
N GLY A 127 -11.42 -8.81 9.02
CA GLY A 127 -10.70 -7.80 8.28
C GLY A 127 -9.68 -7.06 9.12
N ILE A 128 -8.49 -6.93 8.54
CA ILE A 128 -7.47 -6.04 9.08
C ILE A 128 -7.61 -4.72 8.34
N SER A 129 -8.08 -3.70 9.05
CA SER A 129 -8.20 -2.34 8.53
C SER A 129 -7.15 -1.45 9.18
N ALA A 130 -6.52 -0.60 8.38
CA ALA A 130 -5.52 0.36 8.83
C ALA A 130 -5.76 1.73 8.19
N LEU A 131 -5.55 2.79 8.96
CA LEU A 131 -5.47 4.16 8.44
C LEU A 131 -4.03 4.66 8.47
N PHE A 132 -3.59 5.20 7.34
CA PHE A 132 -2.33 5.91 7.17
C PHE A 132 -2.65 7.40 7.06
N GLY A 133 -2.36 8.16 8.11
CA GLY A 133 -2.70 9.56 8.24
C GLY A 133 -1.45 10.45 8.24
N GLY A 134 -1.47 11.54 7.48
CA GLY A 134 -0.41 12.56 7.52
C GLY A 134 -0.33 13.37 6.23
N PRO A 135 0.53 14.40 6.15
CA PRO A 135 0.60 15.29 4.97
C PRO A 135 0.87 14.56 3.65
N SER A 136 0.57 15.22 2.53
CA SER A 136 0.87 14.67 1.21
C SER A 136 2.38 14.48 1.02
N GLY A 137 2.78 13.39 0.35
CA GLY A 137 4.19 13.12 0.05
C GLY A 137 5.02 12.57 1.21
N THR A 138 4.42 12.17 2.35
CA THR A 138 5.14 11.58 3.50
C THR A 138 5.34 10.06 3.42
N GLY A 139 4.95 9.42 2.31
CA GLY A 139 5.23 8.00 2.07
C GLY A 139 4.08 7.02 2.37
N LYS A 140 2.85 7.49 2.56
CA LYS A 140 1.67 6.64 2.82
C LYS A 140 1.48 5.53 1.78
N THR A 141 1.40 5.88 0.49
CA THR A 141 1.26 4.92 -0.62
C THR A 141 2.49 4.03 -0.74
N PHE A 142 3.69 4.59 -0.52
CA PHE A 142 4.94 3.84 -0.56
C PHE A 142 5.01 2.77 0.54
N SER A 143 4.51 3.06 1.75
CA SER A 143 4.36 2.05 2.80
C SER A 143 3.41 0.93 2.41
N ALA A 144 2.30 1.24 1.72
CA ALA A 144 1.40 0.22 1.21
C ALA A 144 2.08 -0.68 0.17
N GLU A 145 2.92 -0.12 -0.70
CA GLU A 145 3.75 -0.90 -1.64
C GLU A 145 4.75 -1.82 -0.92
N ILE A 146 5.42 -1.32 0.13
CA ILE A 146 6.34 -2.12 0.95
C ILE A 146 5.59 -3.30 1.60
N ILE A 147 4.42 -3.05 2.17
CA ILE A 147 3.58 -4.08 2.79
C ILE A 147 3.11 -5.11 1.75
N ALA A 148 2.67 -4.66 0.57
CA ALA A 148 2.26 -5.54 -0.53
C ALA A 148 3.42 -6.46 -0.95
N ARG A 149 4.62 -5.91 -1.11
CA ARG A 149 5.84 -6.66 -1.45
C ARG A 149 6.22 -7.65 -0.36
N GLU A 150 6.20 -7.23 0.90
CA GLU A 150 6.51 -8.08 2.07
C GLU A 150 5.53 -9.25 2.21
N LEU A 151 4.24 -9.04 1.89
CA LEU A 151 3.23 -10.09 1.91
C LEU A 151 3.21 -10.92 0.60
N GLY A 152 3.82 -10.40 -0.47
CA GLY A 152 3.84 -11.00 -1.80
C GLY A 152 2.48 -10.95 -2.49
N VAL A 153 1.65 -9.94 -2.22
CA VAL A 153 0.29 -9.80 -2.80
C VAL A 153 0.19 -8.57 -3.68
N ASP A 154 -0.82 -8.50 -4.55
CA ASP A 154 -1.04 -7.34 -5.40
C ASP A 154 -1.57 -6.15 -4.57
N LEU A 155 -1.21 -4.91 -4.94
CA LEU A 155 -1.78 -3.70 -4.35
C LEU A 155 -2.81 -3.10 -5.30
N GLN A 156 -4.04 -2.91 -4.82
CA GLN A 156 -5.16 -2.43 -5.63
C GLN A 156 -5.63 -1.09 -5.09
N ARG A 157 -5.36 -0.02 -5.85
CA ARG A 157 -5.79 1.33 -5.50
C ARG A 157 -7.22 1.57 -5.95
N ILE A 158 -8.01 2.13 -5.04
CA ILE A 158 -9.40 2.51 -5.24
C ILE A 158 -9.54 4.00 -4.95
N GLU A 159 -10.00 4.74 -5.96
CA GLU A 159 -10.35 6.15 -5.82
C GLU A 159 -11.82 6.25 -5.38
N LEU A 160 -12.01 6.47 -4.09
CA LEU A 160 -13.32 6.57 -3.46
C LEU A 160 -14.27 7.60 -4.12
N PRO A 161 -13.82 8.82 -4.51
CA PRO A 161 -14.69 9.79 -5.20
C PRO A 161 -15.25 9.28 -6.53
N SER A 162 -14.49 8.46 -7.26
CA SER A 162 -14.92 7.88 -8.54
C SER A 162 -16.03 6.84 -8.38
N ILE A 163 -16.13 6.22 -7.20
CA ILE A 163 -17.16 5.22 -6.87
C ILE A 163 -18.44 5.90 -6.38
N VAL A 164 -18.33 6.87 -5.47
CA VAL A 164 -19.48 7.50 -4.81
C VAL A 164 -20.20 8.53 -5.69
N SER A 165 -19.47 9.26 -6.55
CA SER A 165 -20.05 10.38 -7.30
C SER A 165 -20.92 9.99 -8.50
N LYS A 166 -20.82 8.75 -9.00
CA LYS A 166 -21.45 8.41 -10.29
C LYS A 166 -22.86 7.82 -10.16
N TYR A 167 -23.22 7.17 -9.05
CA TYR A 167 -24.48 6.41 -8.99
C TYR A 167 -25.02 6.19 -7.57
N ILE A 168 -25.89 7.08 -7.10
CA ILE A 168 -26.66 6.85 -5.85
C ILE A 168 -27.43 5.52 -6.00
N GLY A 169 -27.05 4.50 -5.23
CA GLY A 169 -27.63 3.15 -5.25
C GLY A 169 -26.95 2.10 -6.14
N GLU A 170 -26.06 2.46 -7.08
CA GLU A 170 -25.17 1.47 -7.74
C GLU A 170 -23.80 1.36 -7.06
N SER A 171 -23.42 2.36 -6.26
CA SER A 171 -22.20 2.36 -5.44
C SER A 171 -22.10 1.12 -4.54
N GLU A 172 -23.19 0.70 -3.89
CA GLU A 172 -23.20 -0.51 -3.04
C GLU A 172 -22.97 -1.78 -3.84
N LYS A 173 -23.56 -1.91 -5.03
CA LYS A 173 -23.34 -3.06 -5.93
C LYS A 173 -21.90 -3.11 -6.40
N LEU A 174 -21.31 -1.95 -6.72
CA LEU A 174 -19.92 -1.85 -7.15
C LEU A 174 -18.96 -2.20 -6.00
N LEU A 175 -19.21 -1.68 -4.80
CA LEU A 175 -18.46 -2.01 -3.59
C LEU A 175 -18.60 -3.48 -3.24
N SER A 176 -19.81 -4.06 -3.30
CA SER A 176 -20.00 -5.50 -3.10
C SER A 176 -19.15 -6.29 -4.07
N LYS A 177 -19.28 -6.03 -5.38
CA LYS A 177 -18.49 -6.70 -6.42
C LYS A 177 -16.98 -6.57 -6.19
N LEU A 178 -16.51 -5.39 -5.79
CA LEU A 178 -15.11 -5.13 -5.47
C LEU A 178 -14.62 -6.03 -4.31
N PHE A 179 -15.33 -6.01 -3.18
CA PHE A 179 -14.95 -6.82 -2.03
C PHE A 179 -15.11 -8.33 -2.32
N ASP A 180 -16.18 -8.73 -3.00
CA ASP A 180 -16.43 -10.12 -3.39
C ASP A 180 -15.33 -10.64 -4.33
N ALA A 181 -14.87 -9.82 -5.29
CA ALA A 181 -13.75 -10.15 -6.18
C ALA A 181 -12.40 -10.19 -5.44
N ALA A 182 -12.23 -9.37 -4.39
CA ALA A 182 -11.04 -9.38 -3.55
C ALA A 182 -11.04 -10.51 -2.51
N GLU A 183 -12.21 -11.06 -2.16
CA GLU A 183 -12.39 -12.06 -1.10
C GLU A 183 -11.68 -13.38 -1.42
N TYR A 184 -11.50 -13.71 -2.71
CA TYR A 184 -10.69 -14.85 -3.16
C TYR A 184 -9.22 -14.77 -2.72
N GLY A 185 -8.79 -13.61 -2.20
CA GLY A 185 -7.46 -13.39 -1.64
C GLY A 185 -6.49 -12.74 -2.62
N GLY A 186 -5.23 -12.58 -2.22
CA GLY A 186 -4.16 -12.17 -3.13
C GLY A 186 -4.02 -10.67 -3.38
N CYS A 187 -4.76 -9.82 -2.68
CA CYS A 187 -4.56 -8.37 -2.79
C CYS A 187 -4.75 -7.58 -1.48
N ILE A 188 -4.20 -6.38 -1.47
CA ILE A 188 -4.47 -5.31 -0.51
C ILE A 188 -5.35 -4.28 -1.20
N LEU A 189 -6.44 -3.89 -0.54
CA LEU A 189 -7.31 -2.80 -1.01
C LEU A 189 -6.81 -1.49 -0.40
N LEU A 190 -6.32 -0.58 -1.24
CA LEU A 190 -5.87 0.76 -0.86
C LEU A 190 -6.91 1.80 -1.27
N PHE A 191 -7.62 2.34 -0.29
CA PHE A 191 -8.58 3.42 -0.49
C PHE A 191 -7.91 4.76 -0.22
N ASP A 192 -7.80 5.60 -1.24
CA ASP A 192 -7.20 6.93 -1.12
C ASP A 192 -8.25 8.01 -0.80
N GLU A 193 -7.80 9.09 -0.16
CA GLU A 193 -8.63 10.24 0.23
C GLU A 193 -9.81 9.85 1.13
N ALA A 194 -9.55 9.02 2.15
CA ALA A 194 -10.58 8.53 3.07
C ALA A 194 -11.34 9.66 3.80
N ASP A 195 -10.74 10.83 4.00
CA ASP A 195 -11.39 12.00 4.60
C ASP A 195 -12.55 12.55 3.78
N ALA A 196 -12.57 12.31 2.46
CA ALA A 196 -13.70 12.71 1.60
C ALA A 196 -15.01 12.00 1.97
N ILE A 197 -14.92 10.81 2.59
CA ILE A 197 -16.06 9.96 2.94
C ILE A 197 -16.26 9.87 4.46
N PHE A 198 -15.16 9.74 5.20
CA PHE A 198 -15.15 9.45 6.64
C PHE A 198 -14.78 10.67 7.51
N GLY A 199 -14.72 11.86 6.91
CA GLY A 199 -14.49 13.10 7.63
C GLY A 199 -15.62 13.46 8.61
N LYS A 200 -15.29 14.24 9.66
CA LYS A 200 -16.19 14.88 10.62
C LYS A 200 -17.12 15.78 9.82
N ARG A 201 -18.38 15.37 9.73
CA ARG A 201 -19.39 16.12 8.97
C ARG A 201 -19.77 17.39 9.75
N SER A 202 -19.83 18.52 9.05
CA SER A 202 -20.55 19.70 9.52
C SER A 202 -22.05 19.41 9.61
N GLU A 203 -22.75 20.06 10.53
CA GLU A 203 -24.18 19.85 10.80
C GLU A 203 -25.04 19.79 9.52
N VAL A 204 -25.87 18.74 9.47
CA VAL A 204 -26.75 18.31 8.38
C VAL A 204 -27.62 19.44 7.83
N LYS A 205 -27.70 19.57 6.49
CA LYS A 205 -28.70 20.46 5.86
C LYS A 205 -29.55 19.82 4.74
N ASP A 206 -29.18 18.69 4.13
CA ASP A 206 -29.92 18.17 2.97
C ASP A 206 -30.19 16.64 2.96
N SER A 207 -31.23 16.25 2.21
CA SER A 207 -31.67 14.86 2.02
C SER A 207 -30.65 13.96 1.31
N ASN A 208 -29.74 14.53 0.53
CA ASN A 208 -28.61 13.82 -0.09
C ASN A 208 -27.61 13.28 0.96
N ASP A 209 -27.49 13.91 2.13
CA ASP A 209 -26.57 13.48 3.19
C ASP A 209 -26.97 12.16 3.85
N ARG A 210 -28.28 11.81 3.82
CA ARG A 210 -28.77 10.53 4.34
C ARG A 210 -28.33 9.33 3.50
N TYR A 211 -28.34 9.47 2.17
CA TYR A 211 -27.88 8.41 1.27
C TYR A 211 -26.36 8.21 1.38
N ALA A 212 -25.60 9.30 1.50
CA ALA A 212 -24.17 9.22 1.79
C ALA A 212 -23.87 8.53 3.13
N ASN A 213 -24.72 8.65 4.16
CA ASN A 213 -24.52 7.96 5.45
C ASN A 213 -24.73 6.44 5.37
N LEU A 214 -25.66 5.97 4.54
CA LEU A 214 -25.91 4.55 4.32
C LEU A 214 -24.73 3.88 3.62
N GLU A 215 -24.21 4.51 2.56
CA GLU A 215 -23.06 3.99 1.80
C GLU A 215 -21.78 3.89 2.65
N VAL A 216 -21.52 4.87 3.52
CA VAL A 216 -20.39 4.85 4.48
C VAL A 216 -20.53 3.70 5.48
N SER A 217 -21.74 3.48 5.99
CA SER A 217 -22.03 2.40 6.94
C SER A 217 -21.84 1.03 6.28
N TYR A 218 -22.29 0.88 5.03
CA TYR A 218 -22.09 -0.33 4.23
C TYR A 218 -20.60 -0.59 3.97
N LEU A 219 -19.84 0.41 3.51
CA LEU A 219 -18.40 0.28 3.27
C LEU A 219 -17.67 -0.15 4.54
N LEU A 220 -17.98 0.47 5.68
CA LEU A 220 -17.44 0.07 6.99
C LEU A 220 -17.74 -1.39 7.33
N GLN A 221 -18.99 -1.82 7.15
CA GLN A 221 -19.37 -3.20 7.40
C GLN A 221 -18.61 -4.17 6.49
N ARG A 222 -18.47 -3.86 5.20
CA ARG A 222 -17.72 -4.67 4.25
C ARG A 222 -16.23 -4.75 4.61
N MET A 223 -15.64 -3.64 5.06
CA MET A 223 -14.25 -3.61 5.53
C MET A 223 -14.02 -4.48 6.77
N GLU A 224 -14.99 -4.57 7.68
CA GLU A 224 -14.89 -5.41 8.89
C GLU A 224 -15.08 -6.90 8.59
N SER A 225 -15.87 -7.23 7.56
CA SER A 225 -16.12 -8.62 7.15
C SER A 225 -15.06 -9.17 6.19
N PHE A 226 -14.45 -8.31 5.38
CA PHE A 226 -13.47 -8.69 4.36
C PHE A 226 -12.26 -9.41 4.97
N ARG A 227 -11.94 -10.65 4.56
CA ARG A 227 -10.86 -11.46 5.19
C ARG A 227 -9.43 -11.03 4.81
N GLY A 228 -9.28 -9.93 4.06
CA GLY A 228 -8.00 -9.38 3.64
C GLY A 228 -7.55 -8.12 4.40
N LEU A 229 -6.59 -7.40 3.81
CA LEU A 229 -6.06 -6.15 4.35
C LEU A 229 -6.67 -4.96 3.58
N VAL A 230 -7.29 -4.05 4.32
CA VAL A 230 -7.72 -2.74 3.82
C VAL A 230 -6.84 -1.65 4.41
N ILE A 231 -6.26 -0.83 3.53
CA ILE A 231 -5.49 0.36 3.90
C ILE A 231 -6.27 1.58 3.42
N LEU A 232 -6.50 2.51 4.33
CA LEU A 232 -7.07 3.83 4.05
C LEU A 232 -5.95 4.86 4.13
N THR A 233 -5.89 5.80 3.19
CA THR A 233 -4.96 6.94 3.25
C THR A 233 -5.72 8.25 3.36
N THR A 234 -5.22 9.16 4.19
CA THR A 234 -5.76 10.53 4.31
C THR A 234 -4.65 11.55 4.46
N ASN A 235 -4.87 12.74 3.91
CA ASN A 235 -4.02 13.90 4.13
C ASN A 235 -4.45 14.74 5.35
N GLN A 236 -5.66 14.52 5.85
CA GLN A 236 -6.32 15.33 6.88
C GLN A 236 -6.83 14.45 8.02
N GLU A 237 -5.91 13.76 8.70
CA GLU A 237 -6.27 12.86 9.81
C GLU A 237 -7.08 13.56 10.91
N SER A 238 -6.80 14.84 11.20
CA SER A 238 -7.55 15.64 12.18
C SER A 238 -9.04 15.77 11.86
N ASN A 239 -9.38 15.64 10.58
CA ASN A 239 -10.74 15.71 10.09
C ASN A 239 -11.44 14.36 10.18
N MET A 240 -10.78 13.26 10.52
CA MET A 240 -11.43 11.94 10.59
C MET A 240 -12.34 11.82 11.81
N ASP A 241 -13.49 11.16 11.64
CA ASP A 241 -14.40 10.91 12.75
C ASP A 241 -13.80 9.97 13.81
N SER A 242 -13.99 10.30 15.10
CA SER A 242 -13.40 9.52 16.19
C SER A 242 -14.05 8.14 16.38
N ALA A 243 -15.34 7.99 16.05
CA ALA A 243 -16.01 6.69 16.12
C ALA A 243 -15.53 5.79 14.97
N PHE A 244 -15.25 6.36 13.80
CA PHE A 244 -14.59 5.66 12.70
C PHE A 244 -13.20 5.15 13.10
N LEU A 245 -12.34 6.01 13.66
CA LEU A 245 -10.99 5.62 14.09
C LEU A 245 -10.98 4.44 15.08
N ARG A 246 -11.97 4.37 15.98
CA ARG A 246 -12.11 3.27 16.96
C ARG A 246 -12.42 1.91 16.31
N ARG A 247 -12.96 1.88 15.10
CA ARG A 247 -13.26 0.64 14.35
C ARG A 247 -12.04 0.11 13.59
N LEU A 248 -11.02 0.94 13.41
CA LEU A 248 -9.80 0.56 12.73
C LEU A 248 -8.87 -0.19 13.67
N ARG A 249 -8.25 -1.25 13.16
CA ARG A 249 -7.32 -2.05 13.96
C ARG A 249 -5.97 -1.35 14.14
N PHE A 250 -5.55 -0.58 13.14
CA PHE A 250 -4.29 0.15 13.14
C PHE A 250 -4.49 1.58 12.67
N VAL A 251 -3.77 2.50 13.30
CA VAL A 251 -3.59 3.89 12.85
C VAL A 251 -2.10 4.16 12.85
N VAL A 252 -1.58 4.61 11.71
CA VAL A 252 -0.16 4.92 11.50
C VAL A 252 -0.06 6.38 11.10
N HIS A 253 0.79 7.12 11.81
CA HIS A 253 0.98 8.55 11.59
C HIS A 253 2.21 8.78 10.73
N TYR A 254 2.10 9.71 9.81
CA TYR A 254 3.13 10.07 8.85
C TYR A 254 3.45 11.56 9.00
N PRO A 255 4.23 11.96 10.02
CA PRO A 255 4.57 13.36 10.24
C PRO A 255 5.46 13.91 9.11
N ASN A 256 5.58 15.24 9.05
CA ASN A 256 6.61 15.84 8.21
C ASN A 256 8.01 15.40 8.72
N PRO A 257 8.93 15.04 7.82
CA PRO A 257 10.27 14.58 8.23
C PRO A 257 11.05 15.74 8.86
N ASP A 258 11.77 15.46 9.96
CA ASP A 258 12.72 16.40 10.55
C ASP A 258 14.00 16.53 9.69
N ALA A 259 14.96 17.36 10.12
CA ALA A 259 16.18 17.59 9.35
C ALA A 259 17.04 16.31 9.20
N GLU A 260 17.07 15.43 10.19
CA GLU A 260 17.85 14.19 10.12
C GLU A 260 17.22 13.19 9.14
N ALA A 261 15.89 13.05 9.22
CA ALA A 261 15.09 12.27 8.30
C ALA A 261 15.24 12.80 6.87
N ARG A 262 15.16 14.12 6.65
CA ARG A 262 15.37 14.74 5.33
C ARG A 262 16.78 14.50 4.81
N ALA A 263 17.82 14.61 5.63
CA ALA A 263 19.19 14.30 5.22
C ALA A 263 19.31 12.85 4.75
N THR A 264 18.66 11.92 5.44
CA THR A 264 18.66 10.50 5.07
C THR A 264 17.86 10.25 3.79
N LEU A 265 16.70 10.89 3.61
CA LEU A 265 15.95 10.87 2.36
C LEU A 265 16.82 11.35 1.18
N TRP A 266 17.51 12.49 1.34
CA TRP A 266 18.40 13.02 0.31
C TRP A 266 19.56 12.10 -0.05
N ARG A 267 20.17 11.41 0.93
CA ARG A 267 21.24 10.43 0.65
C ARG A 267 20.74 9.23 -0.16
N GLY A 268 19.49 8.82 0.08
CA GLY A 268 18.89 7.63 -0.53
C GLY A 268 18.12 7.88 -1.83
N ILE A 269 17.96 9.14 -2.26
CA ILE A 269 17.04 9.50 -3.35
C ILE A 269 17.58 9.17 -4.74
N PHE A 270 18.89 9.34 -4.95
CA PHE A 270 19.51 9.14 -6.24
C PHE A 270 19.75 7.65 -6.51
N PRO A 271 19.38 7.14 -7.70
CA PRO A 271 19.86 5.85 -8.15
C PRO A 271 21.39 5.74 -8.18
N PRO A 272 21.97 4.54 -7.97
CA PRO A 272 23.41 4.33 -7.98
C PRO A 272 24.09 4.80 -9.27
N ASP A 273 23.40 4.70 -10.40
CA ASP A 273 23.91 5.08 -11.72
C ASP A 273 23.78 6.58 -12.01
N THR A 274 23.17 7.36 -11.11
CA THR A 274 23.04 8.80 -11.30
C THR A 274 24.37 9.49 -10.95
N PRO A 275 25.03 10.15 -11.91
CA PRO A 275 26.26 10.87 -11.64
C PRO A 275 25.95 12.06 -10.72
N THR A 276 26.61 12.12 -9.57
CA THR A 276 26.46 13.23 -8.61
C THR A 276 27.83 13.80 -8.27
N GLN A 277 27.90 15.11 -8.03
CA GLN A 277 29.15 15.79 -7.68
C GLN A 277 28.88 16.91 -6.66
N GLY A 278 29.66 16.91 -5.58
CA GLY A 278 29.66 18.02 -4.61
C GLY A 278 28.36 18.22 -3.83
N LEU A 279 27.54 17.17 -3.67
CA LEU A 279 26.28 17.28 -2.94
C LEU A 279 26.50 17.42 -1.43
N ASN A 280 25.84 18.41 -0.82
CA ASN A 280 25.85 18.62 0.62
C ASN A 280 24.48 18.30 1.24
N PHE A 281 24.32 17.07 1.72
CA PHE A 281 23.05 16.58 2.27
C PHE A 281 22.60 17.33 3.53
N ALA A 282 23.53 17.86 4.33
CA ALA A 282 23.18 18.64 5.52
C ALA A 282 22.54 19.99 5.15
N ARG A 283 23.02 20.62 4.07
CA ARG A 283 22.40 21.83 3.49
C ARG A 283 21.07 21.52 2.81
N LEU A 284 21.01 20.42 2.04
CA LEU A 284 19.76 19.99 1.38
C LEU A 284 18.64 19.70 2.38
N ALA A 285 18.99 19.18 3.56
CA ALA A 285 18.05 18.89 4.63
C ALA A 285 17.46 20.12 5.32
N GLN A 286 18.00 21.33 5.11
CA GLN A 286 17.41 22.56 5.67
C GLN A 286 16.08 22.93 5.00
N LEU A 287 15.85 22.47 3.76
CA LEU A 287 14.60 22.65 3.06
C LEU A 287 13.49 21.82 3.71
N GLU A 288 12.51 22.48 4.35
CA GLU A 288 11.38 21.83 5.02
C GLU A 288 10.31 21.39 4.01
N VAL A 289 10.50 20.21 3.42
CA VAL A 289 9.55 19.60 2.48
C VAL A 289 9.39 18.11 2.76
N ALA A 290 8.28 17.53 2.28
CA ALA A 290 8.02 16.10 2.41
C ALA A 290 8.89 15.26 1.45
N GLY A 291 8.98 13.95 1.67
CA GLY A 291 9.79 13.05 0.86
C GLY A 291 9.39 13.03 -0.62
N GLY A 292 8.10 13.16 -0.92
CA GLY A 292 7.60 13.31 -2.29
C GLY A 292 8.15 14.54 -3.01
N ASN A 293 8.28 15.67 -2.30
CA ASN A 293 8.89 16.87 -2.86
C ASN A 293 10.41 16.69 -3.05
N ILE A 294 11.11 16.06 -2.09
CA ILE A 294 12.53 15.72 -2.25
C ILE A 294 12.75 14.90 -3.52
N ARG A 295 11.90 13.90 -3.77
CA ARG A 295 11.94 13.09 -4.99
C ARG A 295 11.74 13.93 -6.25
N ASN A 296 10.75 14.83 -6.26
CA ASN A 296 10.48 15.69 -7.40
C ASN A 296 11.66 16.63 -7.69
N ILE A 297 12.25 17.24 -6.65
CA ILE A 297 13.41 18.12 -6.79
C ILE A 297 14.60 17.35 -7.34
N ALA A 298 14.91 16.17 -6.77
CA ALA A 298 16.02 15.34 -7.22
C ALA A 298 15.85 14.89 -8.69
N LEU A 299 14.62 14.53 -9.08
CA LEU A 299 14.31 14.12 -10.44
C LEU A 299 14.45 15.26 -11.45
N ASN A 300 13.89 16.44 -11.15
CA ASN A 300 14.01 17.62 -12.03
C ASN A 300 15.47 18.06 -12.15
N ALA A 301 16.21 18.10 -11.05
CA ALA A 301 17.66 18.40 -11.08
C ALA A 301 18.45 17.39 -11.91
N ALA A 302 18.05 16.11 -11.94
CA ALA A 302 18.67 15.10 -12.79
C ALA A 302 18.37 15.33 -14.28
N PHE A 303 17.15 15.74 -14.64
CA PHE A 303 16.82 16.13 -16.01
C PHE A 303 17.63 17.35 -16.46
N ASP A 304 17.74 18.38 -15.61
CA ASP A 304 18.51 19.59 -15.91
C ASP A 304 19.99 19.26 -16.11
N ALA A 305 20.60 18.50 -15.19
CA ALA A 305 21.99 18.08 -15.30
C ALA A 305 22.25 17.23 -16.54
N SER A 306 21.35 16.28 -16.85
CA SER A 306 21.45 15.45 -18.05
C SER A 306 21.35 16.27 -19.34
N SER A 307 20.52 17.31 -19.37
CA SER A 307 20.39 18.18 -20.54
C SER A 307 21.67 18.98 -20.82
N GLN A 308 22.47 19.21 -19.79
CA GLN A 308 23.75 19.93 -19.85
C GLN A 308 24.95 18.99 -20.02
N GLY A 309 24.73 17.67 -19.97
CA GLY A 309 25.81 16.68 -20.00
C GLY A 309 26.68 16.68 -18.74
N GLU A 310 26.15 17.14 -17.60
CA GLU A 310 26.88 17.28 -16.34
C GLU A 310 26.36 16.31 -15.26
N PRO A 311 27.19 16.00 -14.24
CA PRO A 311 26.70 15.39 -13.00
C PRO A 311 25.69 16.29 -12.27
N VAL A 312 24.78 15.69 -11.51
CA VAL A 312 23.90 16.43 -10.60
C VAL A 312 24.74 17.14 -9.54
N ARG A 313 24.52 18.45 -9.39
CA ARG A 313 25.27 19.37 -8.52
C ARG A 313 24.29 20.21 -7.70
N MET A 314 24.81 20.90 -6.68
CA MET A 314 23.99 21.79 -5.83
C MET A 314 23.23 22.85 -6.63
N GLY A 315 23.82 23.41 -7.69
CA GLY A 315 23.16 24.38 -8.57
C GLY A 315 21.89 23.86 -9.24
N HIS A 316 21.92 22.64 -9.78
CA HIS A 316 20.74 21.98 -10.36
C HIS A 316 19.63 21.78 -9.32
N LEU A 317 20.01 21.34 -8.12
CA LEU A 317 19.07 21.16 -7.00
C LEU A 317 18.48 22.48 -6.53
N HIS A 318 19.25 23.58 -6.55
CA HIS A 318 18.78 24.90 -6.16
C HIS A 318 17.66 25.39 -7.07
N VAL A 319 17.84 25.32 -8.39
CA VAL A 319 16.83 25.72 -9.37
C VAL A 319 15.57 24.88 -9.20
N ALA A 320 15.71 23.55 -9.20
CA ALA A 320 14.59 22.63 -9.03
C ALA A 320 13.84 22.82 -7.70
N ALA A 321 14.54 23.14 -6.62
CA ALA A 321 13.93 23.38 -5.31
C ALA A 321 13.17 24.71 -5.25
N LEU A 322 13.68 25.76 -5.88
CA LEU A 322 12.95 27.03 -5.99
C LEU A 322 11.64 26.85 -6.77
N GLU A 323 11.66 26.06 -7.84
CA GLU A 323 10.44 25.74 -8.59
C GLU A 323 9.45 24.92 -7.77
N GLU A 324 9.91 23.93 -7.03
CA GLU A 324 9.04 23.11 -6.16
C GLU A 324 8.42 23.97 -5.03
N VAL A 325 9.19 24.85 -4.40
CA VAL A 325 8.68 25.77 -3.37
C VAL A 325 7.64 26.74 -3.95
N ARG A 326 7.83 27.22 -5.20
CA ARG A 326 6.82 28.03 -5.91
C ARG A 326 5.54 27.24 -6.16
N LYS A 327 5.61 25.96 -6.55
CA LYS A 327 4.43 25.09 -6.72
C LYS A 327 3.67 24.90 -5.42
N LEU A 328 4.38 24.83 -4.29
CA LEU A 328 3.80 24.78 -2.95
C LEU A 328 3.17 26.11 -2.51
N LYS A 329 3.22 27.17 -3.33
CA LYS A 329 2.71 28.51 -3.03
C LYS A 329 3.28 29.07 -1.72
N ARG A 330 4.51 28.68 -1.37
CA ARG A 330 5.23 29.12 -0.17
C ARG A 330 6.39 30.02 -0.58
N LEU A 331 6.72 31.00 0.26
CA LEU A 331 7.94 31.78 0.10
C LEU A 331 9.14 31.04 0.74
N PRO A 332 10.33 31.09 0.12
CA PRO A 332 11.57 30.65 0.74
C PRO A 332 11.76 31.33 2.11
N ARG A 333 12.13 30.56 3.12
CA ARG A 333 12.50 31.14 4.43
C ARG A 333 13.95 31.63 4.39
N THR A 334 14.26 32.59 5.26
CA THR A 334 15.64 33.08 5.42
C THR A 334 16.57 31.92 5.77
N GLY A 335 17.66 31.77 5.04
CA GLY A 335 18.67 30.73 5.26
C GLY A 335 18.33 29.33 4.71
N GLU A 336 17.13 29.13 4.15
CA GLU A 336 16.66 27.82 3.69
C GLU A 336 17.48 27.24 2.52
N PHE A 337 18.08 28.13 1.71
CA PHE A 337 18.90 27.80 0.55
C PHE A 337 20.38 28.18 0.70
N ASP A 338 20.83 28.47 1.92
CA ASP A 338 22.20 28.91 2.14
C ASP A 338 23.21 27.85 1.67
N GLY A 339 24.09 28.26 0.75
CA GLY A 339 25.12 27.39 0.19
C GLY A 339 24.62 26.34 -0.80
N TRP A 340 23.46 26.57 -1.43
CA TRP A 340 22.98 25.76 -2.57
C TRP A 340 23.45 26.28 -3.94
N ALA A 341 23.64 27.60 -4.08
CA ALA A 341 24.02 28.23 -5.35
C ALA A 341 25.54 28.35 -5.58
N SER A 342 26.36 27.73 -4.71
CA SER A 342 27.83 27.80 -4.73
C SER A 342 28.45 26.72 -5.60
#